data_AF-A0A4Q8TRL2-F1
#
_entry.id   AF-A0A4Q8TRL2-F1
#
_cell.length_a   1.000
_cell.length_b   1.000
_cell.length_c   1.000
_cell.angle_alpha   90.00
_cell.angle_beta   90.00
_cell.angle_gamma   90.00
#
_symmetry.space_group_name_H-M   'P 1'
#
loop_
_entity.id
_entity.type
_entity.pdbx_description
1 polymer ?
#
loop_
_entity_poly.entity_id
_entity_poly.type
_entity_poly.pdbx_seq_one_letter_code
_entity_poly.pdbx_strand_id
1 'polypeptide(L)' 'MTIEEARKQKGMSRREVSEWLEIPYRTLSNWETGVRSCPHYIEKLIVDKIIQGK' A
#
# COMPACT_ATOMS: atom_id res chain seq x y z
N MET A 1 1.50 -11.55 -0.10
CA MET A 1 2.17 -10.34 0.38
C MET A 1 1.16 -9.21 0.39
N THR A 2 1.01 -8.56 1.52
CA THR A 2 0.08 -7.43 1.69
C THR A 2 0.77 -6.11 1.40
N ILE A 3 -0.02 -5.04 1.29
CA ILE A 3 0.50 -3.66 1.14
C ILE A 3 1.41 -3.30 2.32
N GLU A 4 1.04 -3.69 3.56
CA GLU A 4 1.82 -3.39 4.75
C GLU A 4 3.19 -4.08 4.72
N GLU A 5 3.23 -5.35 4.32
CA GLU A 5 4.46 -6.13 4.21
C GLU A 5 5.41 -5.53 3.17
N ALA A 6 4.92 -5.25 1.96
CA ALA A 6 5.71 -4.66 0.88
C ALA A 6 6.27 -3.29 1.29
N ARG A 7 5.43 -2.46 1.93
CA ARG A 7 5.82 -1.14 2.43
C ARG A 7 6.92 -1.23 3.50
N LYS A 8 6.76 -2.12 4.49
CA LYS A 8 7.77 -2.35 5.55
C LYS A 8 9.08 -2.88 4.97
N GLN A 9 9.02 -3.78 3.99
CA GLN A 9 10.19 -4.32 3.31
C GLN A 9 11.01 -3.22 2.61
N LYS A 10 10.34 -2.22 2.03
CA LYS A 10 10.99 -1.06 1.40
C LYS A 10 11.33 0.07 2.38
N GLY A 11 11.03 -0.08 3.67
CA GLY A 11 11.25 0.96 4.67
C GLY A 11 10.37 2.20 4.50
N MET A 12 9.28 2.11 3.73
CA MET A 12 8.40 3.25 3.46
C MET A 12 7.36 3.44 4.58
N SER A 13 6.99 4.67 4.84
CA SER A 13 5.85 5.05 5.69
C SER A 13 4.54 5.02 4.90
N ARG A 14 3.40 4.94 5.60
CA ARG A 14 2.07 5.03 4.95
C ARG A 14 1.90 6.35 4.20
N ARG A 15 2.50 7.42 4.71
CA ARG A 15 2.45 8.75 4.10
C ARG A 15 3.18 8.76 2.76
N GLU A 16 4.40 8.21 2.70
CA GLU A 16 5.17 8.14 1.46
C GLU A 16 4.45 7.30 0.38
N VAL A 17 3.86 6.16 0.75
CA VAL A 17 3.07 5.35 -0.20
C VAL A 17 1.81 6.09 -0.66
N SER A 18 1.13 6.79 0.25
CA SER A 18 -0.05 7.60 -0.05
C SER A 18 0.26 8.73 -1.03
N GLU A 19 1.33 9.48 -0.79
CA GLU A 19 1.77 10.58 -1.65
C GLU A 19 2.29 10.07 -3.00
N TRP A 20 3.01 8.96 -3.02
CA TRP A 20 3.58 8.41 -4.26
C TRP A 20 2.54 7.78 -5.20
N LEU A 21 1.60 7.02 -4.65
CA LEU A 21 0.57 6.33 -5.44
C LEU A 21 -0.70 7.17 -5.60
N GLU A 22 -0.73 8.38 -5.04
CA GLU A 22 -1.89 9.28 -5.00
C GLU A 22 -3.14 8.60 -4.39
N ILE A 23 -2.92 7.69 -3.45
CA ILE A 23 -3.97 6.99 -2.71
C ILE A 23 -4.21 7.76 -1.42
N PRO A 24 -5.46 8.16 -1.09
CA PRO A 24 -5.73 8.86 0.16
C PRO A 24 -5.21 8.07 1.37
N TYR A 25 -4.50 8.75 2.28
CA TYR A 25 -3.89 8.13 3.46
C TYR A 25 -4.87 7.27 4.26
N ARG A 26 -6.11 7.75 4.41
CA ARG A 26 -7.18 7.04 5.11
C ARG A 26 -7.58 5.75 4.41
N THR A 27 -7.59 5.73 3.08
CA THR A 27 -7.88 4.53 2.29
C THR A 27 -6.80 3.48 2.50
N LEU A 28 -5.52 3.88 2.36
CA LEU A 28 -4.38 3.02 2.62
C LEU A 28 -4.39 2.45 4.05
N SER A 29 -4.63 3.33 5.04
CA SER A 29 -4.74 2.92 6.44
C SER A 29 -5.90 1.96 6.69
N ASN A 30 -7.06 2.18 6.06
CA ASN A 30 -8.22 1.29 6.21
C ASN A 30 -7.96 -0.09 5.61
N TRP A 31 -7.19 -0.16 4.52
CA TRP A 31 -6.76 -1.43 3.92
C TRP A 31 -5.79 -2.20 4.84
N GLU A 32 -4.76 -1.52 5.37
CA GLU A 32 -3.79 -2.17 6.27
C GLU A 32 -4.41 -2.57 7.62
N THR A 33 -5.36 -1.80 8.14
CA THR A 33 -6.02 -2.09 9.44
C THR A 33 -7.20 -3.05 9.33
N GLY A 34 -7.59 -3.46 8.11
CA GLY A 34 -8.74 -4.34 7.88
C GLY A 34 -10.12 -3.67 8.03
N VAL A 35 -10.19 -2.36 8.25
CA VAL A 35 -11.46 -1.59 8.28
C VAL A 35 -12.19 -1.69 6.95
N ARG A 36 -11.44 -1.77 5.84
CA ARG A 36 -11.98 -2.10 4.52
C ARG A 36 -11.06 -3.07 3.82
N SER A 37 -11.62 -4.07 3.14
CA SER A 37 -10.83 -4.96 2.27
C SER A 37 -10.41 -4.22 1.00
N CYS A 38 -9.11 -4.27 0.68
CA CYS A 38 -8.62 -3.82 -0.61
C CYS A 38 -9.08 -4.80 -1.70
N PRO A 39 -9.56 -4.34 -2.87
CA PRO A 39 -9.79 -5.24 -3.99
C PRO A 39 -8.51 -5.99 -4.37
N HIS A 40 -8.61 -7.30 -4.58
CA HIS A 40 -7.44 -8.17 -4.75
C HIS A 40 -6.52 -7.75 -5.91
N TYR A 41 -7.09 -7.26 -7.03
CA TYR A 41 -6.30 -6.80 -8.17
C TYR A 41 -5.54 -5.49 -7.87
N ILE A 42 -6.13 -4.60 -7.06
CA ILE A 42 -5.47 -3.35 -6.64
C ILE A 42 -4.33 -3.66 -5.69
N GLU A 43 -4.55 -4.56 -4.72
CA GLU A 43 -3.50 -4.98 -3.79
C GLU A 43 -2.28 -5.54 -4.52
N LYS A 44 -2.49 -6.41 -5.52
CA LYS A 44 -1.41 -6.91 -6.38
C LYS A 44 -0.65 -5.78 -7.07
N LEU A 45 -1.36 -4.85 -7.72
CA LEU A 45 -0.73 -3.73 -8.43
C LEU A 45 0.07 -2.81 -7.50
N ILE A 46 -0.45 -2.54 -6.30
CA ILE A 46 0.24 -1.72 -5.30
C ILE A 46 1.51 -2.43 -4.81
N VAL A 47 1.39 -3.71 -4.45
CA VAL A 47 2.52 -4.52 -3.98
C VAL A 47 3.61 -4.61 -5.05
N ASP A 48 3.23 -4.91 -6.30
CA ASP A 48 4.16 -4.99 -7.42
C ASP A 48 4.89 -3.66 -7.66
N LYS A 49 4.16 -2.53 -7.63
CA LYS A 49 4.77 -1.19 -7.73
C LYS A 49 5.76 -0.94 -6.59
N ILE A 50 5.36 -1.18 -5.34
CA ILE A 50 6.23 -0.97 -4.17
C ILE A 50 7.52 -1.79 -4.30
N ILE A 51 7.43 -3.05 -4.73
CA ILE A 51 8.58 -3.95 -4.88
C ILE A 51 9.50 -3.53 -6.03
N GLN A 52 8.93 -3.22 -7.19
CA GLN A 52 9.70 -2.74 -8.35
C GLN A 52 10.41 -1.43 -8.04
N GLY A 53 9.86 -0.63 -7.11
CA GLY A 53 10.43 0.65 -6.73
C GLY A 53 10.09 1.75 -7.74
N LYS A 54 10.50 2.97 -7.42
CA LYS A 54 10.42 4.11 -8.32
C LYS A 54 11.51 4.05 -9.38
#